data_AF-A0A150GQY2-F1
#
_entry.id   AF-A0A150GQY2-F1
#
_cell.length_a   1.000
_cell.length_b   1.000
_cell.length_c   1.000
_cell.angle_alpha   90.00
_cell.angle_beta   90.00
_cell.angle_gamma   90.00
#
_symmetry.space_group_name_H-M   'P 1'
#
loop_
_entity.id
_entity.type
_entity.pdbx_description
1 polymer ?
#
loop_
_entity_poly.entity_id
_entity_poly.type
_entity_poly.pdbx_seq_one_letter_code
_entity_poly.pdbx_strand_id
1 'polypeptide(L)'
;MTSLLKQLALPLYKSLATSYRAAVGHKLAKYGLRFDDLQDPLKDEDVAEALRRLPPDVIVARNCRLRRALDLSCKHEALPKELLAKQTPELPYLQEALEEVRAERRERAQLGTPAPYTRIYY
;
A
#
# COMPACT_ATOMS: atom_id res chain seq x y z
N MET A 1 3.78 19.93 27.81
CA MET A 1 2.61 20.55 27.16
C MET A 1 2.15 19.85 25.87
N THR A 2 3.01 19.13 25.15
CA THR A 2 2.65 18.46 23.87
C THR A 2 1.83 17.17 24.04
N SER A 3 1.98 16.44 25.15
CA SER A 3 1.27 15.16 25.38
C SER A 3 -0.24 15.36 25.60
N LEU A 4 -0.63 16.38 26.37
CA LEU A 4 -2.03 16.63 26.75
C LEU A 4 -2.85 17.17 25.56
N LEU A 5 -2.24 18.04 24.74
CA LEU A 5 -2.84 18.50 23.48
C LEU A 5 -3.03 17.36 22.48
N LYS A 6 -2.06 16.43 22.39
CA LYS A 6 -2.21 15.21 21.60
C LYS A 6 -3.36 14.35 22.13
N GLN A 7 -3.47 14.15 23.43
CA GLN A 7 -4.57 13.37 24.03
C GLN A 7 -5.95 13.95 23.70
N LEU A 8 -6.10 15.28 23.68
CA LEU A 8 -7.35 15.94 23.29
C LEU A 8 -7.61 15.92 21.77
N ALA A 9 -6.56 15.99 20.94
CA ALA A 9 -6.69 15.94 19.48
C ALA A 9 -6.89 14.51 18.93
N LEU A 10 -6.40 13.49 19.65
CA LEU A 10 -6.48 12.08 19.26
C LEU A 10 -7.90 11.58 18.95
N PRO A 11 -8.94 11.81 19.75
CA PRO A 11 -10.28 11.33 19.43
C PRO A 11 -10.85 11.96 18.16
N LEU A 12 -10.61 13.26 17.94
CA LEU A 12 -11.00 13.95 16.72
C LEU A 12 -10.25 13.37 15.51
N TYR A 13 -8.93 13.24 15.62
CA TYR A 13 -8.10 12.64 14.57
C TYR A 13 -8.54 11.21 14.25
N LYS A 14 -8.81 10.38 15.25
CA LYS A 14 -9.30 9.01 15.07
C LYS A 14 -10.64 8.99 14.33
N SER A 15 -11.59 9.85 14.69
CA SER A 15 -12.88 9.94 14.01
C SER A 15 -12.72 10.31 12.53
N LEU A 16 -11.88 11.31 12.24
CA LEU A 16 -11.59 11.73 10.87
C LEU A 16 -10.81 10.66 10.09
N ALA A 17 -9.88 9.96 10.72
CA ALA A 17 -9.13 8.88 10.11
C ALA A 17 -10.04 7.68 9.77
N THR A 18 -11.00 7.34 10.64
CA THR A 18 -11.96 6.26 10.38
C THR A 18 -12.86 6.58 9.19
N SER A 19 -13.41 7.80 9.11
CA SER A 19 -14.25 8.18 7.98
C SER A 19 -13.46 8.23 6.67
N TYR A 20 -12.22 8.74 6.71
CA TYR A 20 -11.31 8.73 5.58
C TYR A 20 -10.99 7.31 5.11
N ARG A 21 -10.65 6.41 6.03
CA ARG A 21 -10.37 4.99 5.74
C ARG A 21 -11.58 4.33 5.07
N ALA A 22 -12.79 4.54 5.58
CA ALA A 22 -14.00 4.01 4.97
C ALA A 22 -14.22 4.53 3.54
N ALA A 23 -14.02 5.84 3.31
CA ALA A 23 -14.17 6.45 1.99
C ALA A 23 -13.14 5.92 0.98
N VAL A 24 -11.87 5.78 1.40
CA VAL A 24 -10.80 5.22 0.57
C VAL A 24 -11.06 3.74 0.30
N GLY A 25 -11.41 2.97 1.33
CA GLY A 25 -11.75 1.56 1.22
C GLY A 25 -12.86 1.30 0.20
N HIS A 26 -13.94 2.10 0.25
CA HIS A 26 -15.02 2.03 -0.73
C HIS A 26 -14.53 2.33 -2.17
N LYS A 27 -13.70 3.35 -2.34
CA LYS A 27 -13.12 3.70 -3.66
C LYS A 27 -12.22 2.58 -4.21
N LEU A 28 -11.41 1.96 -3.36
CA LEU A 28 -10.54 0.84 -3.74
C LEU A 28 -11.35 -0.42 -4.09
N ALA A 29 -12.35 -0.73 -3.27
CA ALA A 29 -13.24 -1.87 -3.50
C ALA A 29 -13.97 -1.76 -4.86
N LYS A 30 -14.37 -0.54 -5.26
CA LYS A 30 -14.98 -0.27 -6.58
C LYS A 30 -14.15 -0.79 -7.76
N TYR A 31 -12.83 -0.75 -7.66
CA TYR A 31 -11.88 -1.24 -8.67
C TYR A 31 -11.26 -2.60 -8.31
N GLY A 32 -11.62 -3.16 -7.15
CA GLY A 32 -11.06 -4.40 -6.64
C GLY A 32 -9.56 -4.33 -6.33
N LEU A 33 -9.10 -3.18 -5.84
CA LEU A 33 -7.72 -2.94 -5.41
C LEU A 33 -7.58 -3.09 -3.90
N ARG A 34 -6.37 -3.43 -3.46
CA ARG A 34 -5.92 -3.30 -2.07
C ARG A 34 -5.11 -2.02 -1.90
N PHE A 35 -5.03 -1.52 -0.67
CA PHE A 35 -4.27 -0.30 -0.37
C PHE A 35 -2.79 -0.43 -0.76
N ASP A 36 -2.19 -1.60 -0.50
CA ASP A 36 -0.80 -1.90 -0.86
C ASP A 36 -0.55 -1.90 -2.39
N ASP A 37 -1.59 -2.13 -3.20
CA ASP A 37 -1.46 -2.10 -4.67
C ASP A 37 -1.15 -0.68 -5.19
N LEU A 38 -1.42 0.37 -4.40
CA LEU A 38 -1.13 1.76 -4.75
C LEU A 38 0.36 2.11 -4.65
N GLN A 39 1.17 1.28 -4.00
CA GLN A 39 2.60 1.53 -3.84
C GLN A 39 3.34 1.20 -5.14
N ASP A 40 3.90 2.23 -5.78
CA ASP A 40 4.54 2.16 -7.08
C ASP A 40 6.03 1.80 -6.96
N PRO A 41 6.48 0.63 -7.47
CA PRO A 41 7.88 0.22 -7.41
C PRO A 41 8.82 1.11 -8.24
N LEU A 42 8.31 1.92 -9.18
CA LEU A 42 9.15 2.85 -9.95
C LEU A 42 9.44 4.15 -9.18
N LYS A 43 8.68 4.44 -8.11
CA LYS A 43 8.84 5.65 -7.30
C LYS A 43 9.56 5.40 -6.00
N ASP A 44 9.38 4.22 -5.40
CA ASP A 44 10.03 3.81 -4.16
C ASP A 44 10.79 2.49 -4.40
N GLU A 45 12.11 2.56 -4.30
CA GLU A 45 13.00 1.40 -4.48
C GLU A 45 12.80 0.36 -3.36
N ASP A 46 12.43 0.80 -2.16
CA ASP A 46 12.16 -0.11 -1.05
C ASP A 46 10.92 -0.97 -1.37
N VAL A 47 9.94 -0.39 -2.07
CA VAL A 47 8.75 -1.12 -2.55
C VAL A 47 9.14 -2.12 -3.64
N ALA A 48 10.02 -1.74 -4.56
CA ALA A 48 10.51 -2.65 -5.60
C ALA A 48 11.22 -3.87 -4.98
N GLU A 49 12.06 -3.65 -3.97
CA GLU A 49 12.76 -4.73 -3.28
C GLU A 49 11.81 -5.58 -2.43
N ALA A 50 10.89 -4.95 -1.69
CA ALA A 50 9.87 -5.69 -0.92
C ALA A 50 9.03 -6.60 -1.81
N LEU A 51 8.68 -6.16 -3.03
CA LEU A 51 7.97 -6.99 -3.99
C LEU A 51 8.78 -8.17 -4.52
N ARG A 52 10.11 -8.04 -4.63
CA ARG A 52 10.98 -9.15 -5.05
C ARG A 52 11.07 -10.25 -4.01
N ARG A 53 10.91 -9.91 -2.72
CA ARG A 53 10.93 -10.87 -1.61
C ARG A 53 9.61 -11.63 -1.43
N LEU A 54 8.51 -11.09 -1.93
CA LEU A 54 7.20 -11.70 -1.75
C LEU A 54 7.06 -13.01 -2.54
N PRO A 55 6.23 -13.96 -2.04
CA PRO A 55 5.89 -15.16 -2.78
C PRO A 55 5.30 -14.87 -4.18
N PRO A 56 5.62 -15.69 -5.19
CA PRO A 56 5.23 -15.42 -6.57
C PRO A 56 3.72 -15.41 -6.79
N ASP A 57 2.96 -16.21 -6.05
CA ASP A 57 1.50 -16.24 -6.06
C ASP A 57 0.88 -14.92 -5.62
N VAL A 58 1.45 -14.28 -4.59
CA VAL A 58 1.01 -12.95 -4.12
C VAL A 58 1.23 -11.89 -5.19
N ILE A 59 2.38 -11.94 -5.89
CA ILE A 59 2.71 -11.02 -6.99
C ILE A 59 1.78 -11.23 -8.18
N VAL A 60 1.49 -12.48 -8.56
CA VAL A 60 0.52 -12.77 -9.61
C VAL A 60 -0.86 -12.23 -9.23
N ALA A 61 -1.31 -12.44 -7.98
CA ALA A 61 -2.58 -11.92 -7.50
C ALA A 61 -2.63 -10.37 -7.52
N ARG A 62 -1.54 -9.69 -7.15
CA ARG A 62 -1.39 -8.23 -7.27
C ARG A 62 -1.55 -7.78 -8.73
N ASN A 63 -0.82 -8.42 -9.65
CA ASN A 63 -0.85 -8.05 -11.06
C ASN A 63 -2.24 -8.27 -11.69
N CYS A 64 -2.94 -9.33 -11.30
CA CYS A 64 -4.33 -9.55 -11.71
C CYS A 64 -5.26 -8.43 -11.23
N ARG A 65 -5.13 -7.97 -9.98
CA ARG A 65 -5.92 -6.83 -9.45
C ARG A 65 -5.64 -5.55 -10.21
N LEU A 66 -4.36 -5.23 -10.44
CA LEU A 66 -3.95 -4.04 -11.20
C LEU A 66 -4.48 -4.05 -12.63
N ARG A 67 -4.33 -5.17 -13.35
CA ARG A 67 -4.86 -5.32 -14.72
C ARG A 67 -6.37 -5.14 -14.78
N ARG A 68 -7.10 -5.73 -13.83
CA ARG A 68 -8.56 -5.58 -13.71
C ARG A 68 -8.95 -4.13 -13.42
N ALA A 69 -8.25 -3.47 -12.50
CA ALA A 69 -8.54 -2.07 -12.16
C ALA A 69 -8.33 -1.14 -13.36
N LEU A 70 -7.27 -1.37 -14.13
CA LEU A 70 -7.01 -0.64 -15.38
C LEU A 70 -8.12 -0.86 -16.40
N ASP A 71 -8.53 -2.11 -16.63
CA ASP A 71 -9.63 -2.45 -17.54
C ASP A 71 -10.94 -1.74 -17.16
N LEU A 72 -11.33 -1.81 -15.89
CA LEU A 72 -12.52 -1.12 -15.37
C LEU A 72 -12.41 0.41 -15.49
N SER A 73 -11.21 0.96 -15.23
CA SER A 73 -10.95 2.38 -15.36
C SER A 73 -11.11 2.84 -16.82
N CYS A 74 -10.57 2.08 -17.77
CA CYS A 74 -10.70 2.38 -19.20
C CYS A 74 -12.17 2.32 -19.67
N LYS A 75 -12.94 1.38 -19.12
CA LYS A 75 -14.38 1.24 -19.42
C LYS A 75 -15.27 2.24 -18.69
N HIS A 76 -14.72 3.00 -17.74
CA HIS A 76 -15.49 3.81 -16.79
C HIS A 76 -16.54 3.02 -15.99
N GLU A 77 -16.26 1.73 -15.76
CA GLU A 77 -17.15 0.80 -15.05
C GLU A 77 -16.63 0.48 -13.65
N ALA A 78 -17.48 -0.17 -12.85
CA ALA A 78 -17.17 -0.61 -11.50
C ALA A 78 -17.30 -2.12 -11.38
N LEU A 79 -16.71 -2.70 -10.33
CA LEU A 79 -16.96 -4.09 -10.00
C LEU A 79 -18.46 -4.35 -9.77
N PRO A 80 -19.01 -5.47 -10.28
CA PRO A 80 -20.35 -5.93 -9.93
C PRO A 80 -20.52 -6.05 -8.40
N LYS A 81 -21.74 -5.77 -7.90
CA LYS A 81 -22.06 -5.73 -6.46
C LYS A 81 -21.64 -7.00 -5.70
N GLU A 82 -21.80 -8.17 -6.33
CA GLU A 82 -21.42 -9.47 -5.75
C GLU A 82 -19.91 -9.60 -5.52
N LEU A 83 -19.10 -9.09 -6.46
CA LEU A 83 -17.65 -9.09 -6.34
C LEU A 83 -17.17 -7.99 -5.41
N LEU A 84 -17.86 -6.85 -5.38
CA LEU A 84 -17.58 -5.72 -4.49
C LEU A 84 -17.63 -6.15 -3.01
N ALA A 85 -18.64 -6.92 -2.63
CA ALA A 85 -18.80 -7.43 -1.26
C ALA A 85 -17.68 -8.37 -0.81
N LYS A 86 -16.96 -9.00 -1.76
CA LYS A 86 -15.83 -9.90 -1.50
C LYS A 86 -14.48 -9.18 -1.43
N GLN A 87 -14.45 -7.87 -1.70
CA GLN A 87 -13.19 -7.13 -1.70
C GLN A 87 -12.67 -6.90 -0.28
N THR A 88 -11.35 -6.97 -0.14
CA THR A 88 -10.62 -6.81 1.11
C THR A 88 -9.57 -5.70 0.96
N PRO A 89 -9.98 -4.43 0.79
CA PRO A 89 -9.07 -3.34 0.44
C PRO A 89 -8.03 -3.04 1.53
N GLU A 90 -8.36 -3.34 2.79
CA GLU A 90 -7.51 -3.06 3.96
C GLU A 90 -6.55 -4.19 4.33
N LEU A 91 -6.65 -5.37 3.70
CA LEU A 91 -5.82 -6.52 4.04
C LEU A 91 -4.39 -6.30 3.52
N PRO A 92 -3.39 -6.10 4.39
CA PRO A 92 -2.02 -5.86 3.96
C PRO A 92 -1.38 -7.16 3.45
N TYR A 93 -0.48 -7.03 2.50
CA TYR A 93 0.39 -8.11 2.03
C TYR A 93 1.83 -7.66 1.78
N LEU A 94 2.08 -6.34 1.76
CA LEU A 94 3.38 -5.74 1.44
C LEU A 94 4.05 -5.07 2.64
N GLN A 95 3.27 -4.64 3.63
CA GLN A 95 3.78 -3.80 4.74
C GLN A 95 4.89 -4.46 5.56
N GLU A 96 4.76 -5.75 5.89
CA GLU A 96 5.77 -6.48 6.68
C GLU A 96 7.12 -6.53 5.95
N ALA A 97 7.12 -6.97 4.68
CA ALA A 97 8.32 -7.00 3.85
C ALA A 97 8.92 -5.60 3.64
N LEU A 98 8.07 -4.57 3.52
CA LEU A 98 8.52 -3.19 3.37
C LEU A 98 9.16 -2.63 4.63
N GLU A 99 8.64 -2.97 5.81
CA GLU A 99 9.20 -2.59 7.10
C GLU A 99 10.58 -3.23 7.33
N GLU A 100 10.73 -4.50 6.96
CA GLU A 100 12.00 -5.23 7.00
C GLU A 100 13.05 -4.57 6.09
N VAL A 101 12.72 -4.35 4.81
CA VAL A 101 13.60 -3.69 3.84
C VAL A 101 14.04 -2.30 4.33
N ARG A 102 13.10 -1.51 4.86
CA ARG A 102 13.40 -0.18 5.41
C ARG A 102 14.27 -0.25 6.66
N ALA A 103 14.09 -1.26 7.51
CA ALA A 103 14.92 -1.48 8.69
C ALA A 103 16.37 -1.80 8.29
N GLU A 104 16.57 -2.74 7.37
CA GLU A 104 17.91 -3.08 6.83
C GLU A 104 18.58 -1.87 6.19
N ARG A 105 17.83 -1.08 5.41
CA ARG A 105 18.35 0.15 4.80
C ARG A 105 18.81 1.16 5.86
N ARG A 106 18.03 1.36 6.93
CA ARG A 106 18.39 2.24 8.05
C ARG A 106 19.65 1.76 8.77
N GLU A 107 19.76 0.46 9.02
CA GLU A 107 20.94 -0.15 9.63
C GLU A 107 22.19 0.09 8.77
N ARG A 108 22.13 -0.19 7.47
CA ARG A 108 23.25 0.03 6.55
C ARG A 108 23.70 1.50 6.51
N ALA A 109 22.73 2.41 6.52
CA ALA A 109 23.02 3.85 6.58
C ALA A 109 23.75 4.23 7.88
N GLN A 110 23.37 3.64 9.01
CA GLN A 110 24.06 3.85 10.30
C GLN A 110 25.48 3.26 10.30
N LEU A 111 25.69 2.15 9.60
CA LEU A 111 27.01 1.52 9.43
C LEU A 111 27.90 2.22 8.39
N GLY A 112 27.41 3.25 7.69
CA GLY A 112 28.14 3.93 6.62
C GLY A 112 28.31 3.09 5.34
N THR A 113 27.53 2.02 5.20
CA THR A 113 27.53 1.16 4.00
C THR A 113 26.61 1.77 2.93
N PRO A 114 26.97 1.72 1.63
CA PRO A 114 26.09 2.19 0.56
C PRO A 114 24.78 1.40 0.48
N ALA A 115 23.75 2.01 -0.11
CA ALA A 115 22.45 1.38 -0.30
C ALA A 115 22.56 0.12 -1.20
N PRO A 116 21.80 -0.96 -0.92
CA PRO A 116 21.81 -2.19 -1.72
C PRO A 116 21.39 -1.99 -3.18
N TYR A 117 20.48 -1.05 -3.39
CA TYR A 117 19.88 -0.73 -4.67
C TYR A 117 19.86 0.78 -4.83
N THR A 118 19.82 1.23 -6.08
CA THR A 118 19.77 2.65 -6.44
C THR A 118 18.64 2.88 -7.44
N ARG A 119 18.12 4.11 -7.46
CA ARG A 119 17.13 4.52 -8.44
C ARG A 119 17.68 4.33 -9.83
N ILE A 120 16.99 3.55 -10.66
CA ILE A 120 17.28 3.50 -12.08
C ILE A 120 16.55 4.69 -12.72
N TYR A 121 17.29 5.73 -13.08
CA TYR A 121 16.79 6.82 -13.90
C TYR A 121 16.77 6.32 -15.35
N TYR A 122 15.58 6.17 -15.92
CA TYR A 122 15.38 5.98 -17.35
C TYR A 122 14.92 7.30 -17.98
#